data_AF-A0AA47P1F8-F1
#
_entry.id   AF-A0AA47P1F8-F1
#
_cell.length_a   1.000
_cell.length_b   1.000
_cell.length_c   1.000
_cell.angle_alpha   90.00
_cell.angle_beta   90.00
_cell.angle_gamma   90.00
#
_symmetry.space_group_name_H-M   'P 1'
#
loop_
_entity.id
_entity.type
_entity.pdbx_description
1 polymer ?
#
loop_
_entity_poly.entity_id
_entity_poly.type
_entity_poly.pdbx_seq_one_letter_code
_entity_poly.pdbx_strand_id
1 'polypeptide(L)'
;MLLRVIISPQDIRKLRFDSVPHSVDGLKLMLKNTLQLRSSFDLQYEDEDFKDFCNLTCVDDLPKEKVTLKVVFCPVSSDSSLDTLPALPSSPLTSSSALLSSPLTSSSAVPSPPASSLSSHMEYFEGRRSQQWPTDFPIPTFLYDVELRLRQGNDSFRKDGALLSISRDIKSEILEKIAQAIYSFKTYPTPEHFGHVAKTLIKKHPCLKEPGSTSGWYGWKHSIMFKMGNYRQKLKAAGCRELMVNSEKRGPGDTRGKRNKVKKPRRSETNFLPDLPQGRDSRSLEEDREKMVQEMRKTTPNLAYIDDAMTATYALRRQEIVEEEPPVAEMTVRWPALFTERQIVKEFTRLTSMDINSFYEGLDSHLHKLLQLFRLKRFEEIEEMTSLMESLDKDASNQRKRAAALQGLPWYMKENPSTFMKRCEPTEPEEDVMKGMVIGLLLVVEDVKEPLPASYKEIAIVIEEKIVMRHLGDVPNAFVNMMGLLYMLNLSYPKDLKYTFEVIQRLFMGIGSEVCTPKVHSLKNKLLVGVTASTNSNNTWLKGGETTTQNRTPQELKV
;
A
#
# COMPACT_ATOMS: atom_id res chain seq x y z
N MET A 1 -1.16 -9.46 -37.82
CA MET A 1 0.00 -9.33 -36.92
C MET A 1 0.95 -10.51 -37.10
N LEU A 2 2.27 -10.28 -37.09
CA LEU A 2 3.28 -11.32 -37.22
C LEU A 2 3.94 -11.59 -35.86
N LEU A 3 3.75 -12.79 -35.33
CA LEU A 3 4.28 -13.20 -34.03
C LEU A 3 5.50 -14.09 -34.18
N ARG A 4 6.58 -13.79 -33.46
CA ARG A 4 7.69 -14.70 -33.18
C ARG A 4 7.52 -15.24 -31.77
N VAL A 5 7.11 -16.49 -31.60
CA VAL A 5 6.84 -17.11 -30.29
C VAL A 5 8.00 -18.01 -29.89
N ILE A 6 8.60 -17.73 -28.74
CA ILE A 6 9.69 -18.49 -28.11
C ILE A 6 9.06 -19.39 -27.05
N ILE A 7 8.99 -20.69 -27.30
CA ILE A 7 8.48 -21.68 -26.33
C ILE A 7 9.63 -22.16 -25.44
N SER A 8 10.81 -22.36 -26.04
CA SER A 8 12.07 -22.65 -25.37
C SER A 8 13.22 -22.08 -26.19
N PRO A 9 14.46 -22.02 -25.68
CA PRO A 9 15.62 -21.58 -26.47
C PRO A 9 15.84 -22.40 -27.76
N GLN A 10 15.28 -23.61 -27.84
CA GLN A 10 15.40 -24.52 -28.99
C GLN A 10 14.13 -24.57 -29.86
N ASP A 11 13.00 -24.03 -29.40
CA ASP A 11 11.72 -24.03 -30.13
C ASP A 11 11.17 -22.59 -30.26
N ILE A 12 11.43 -21.98 -31.42
CA ILE A 12 11.00 -20.63 -31.77
C ILE A 12 10.22 -20.70 -33.07
N ARG A 13 8.95 -20.27 -33.04
CA ARG A 13 8.03 -20.39 -34.17
C ARG A 13 7.51 -19.04 -34.62
N LYS A 14 7.25 -18.93 -35.92
CA LYS A 14 6.67 -17.75 -36.54
C LYS A 14 5.20 -18.04 -36.86
N LEU A 15 4.30 -17.21 -36.35
CA LEU A 15 2.86 -17.33 -36.55
C LEU A 15 2.31 -16.05 -37.18
N ARG A 16 1.30 -16.18 -38.02
CA ARG A 16 0.56 -15.05 -38.61
C ARG A 16 -0.89 -15.16 -38.18
N PHE A 17 -1.41 -14.08 -37.62
CA PHE A 17 -2.82 -13.97 -37.24
C PHE A 17 -3.46 -12.77 -37.94
N ASP A 18 -4.66 -12.98 -38.47
CA ASP A 18 -5.42 -11.98 -39.24
C ASP A 18 -6.12 -10.95 -38.34
N SER A 19 -6.40 -11.32 -37.09
CA SER A 19 -6.87 -10.40 -36.04
C SER A 19 -6.22 -10.72 -34.69
N VAL A 20 -5.99 -9.69 -33.87
CA VAL A 20 -5.45 -9.84 -32.52
C VAL A 20 -6.62 -9.84 -31.54
N PRO A 21 -6.73 -10.83 -30.62
CA PRO A 21 -7.80 -10.86 -29.62
C PRO A 21 -7.78 -9.61 -28.74
N HIS A 22 -8.95 -9.11 -28.32
CA HIS A 22 -9.07 -7.95 -27.43
C HIS A 22 -8.68 -8.22 -25.97
N SER A 23 -8.17 -9.42 -25.65
CA SER A 23 -7.77 -9.79 -24.29
C SER A 23 -6.56 -10.74 -24.30
N VAL A 24 -5.73 -10.63 -23.26
CA VAL A 24 -4.54 -11.48 -23.09
C VAL A 24 -4.93 -12.95 -22.94
N ASP A 25 -6.03 -13.24 -22.24
CA ASP A 25 -6.56 -14.60 -22.11
C ASP A 25 -7.03 -15.17 -23.46
N GLY A 26 -7.62 -14.34 -24.31
CA GLY A 26 -7.94 -14.70 -25.70
C GLY A 26 -6.69 -15.04 -26.51
N LEU A 27 -5.63 -14.25 -26.37
CA LEU A 27 -4.34 -14.50 -27.03
C LEU A 27 -3.68 -15.79 -26.51
N LYS A 28 -3.72 -16.03 -25.19
CA LYS A 28 -3.23 -17.28 -24.58
C LYS A 28 -4.00 -18.50 -25.10
N LEU A 29 -5.32 -18.42 -25.19
CA LEU A 29 -6.16 -19.51 -25.70
C LEU A 29 -5.86 -19.82 -27.19
N MET A 30 -5.69 -18.78 -28.03
CA MET A 30 -5.29 -18.98 -29.41
C MET A 30 -3.93 -19.67 -29.52
N LEU A 31 -2.93 -19.16 -28.80
CA LEU A 31 -1.59 -19.75 -28.81
C LEU A 31 -1.60 -21.19 -28.28
N LYS A 32 -2.40 -21.46 -27.24
CA LYS A 32 -2.58 -22.81 -26.69
C LYS A 32 -3.10 -23.79 -27.75
N ASN A 33 -4.11 -23.37 -28.53
CA ASN A 33 -4.71 -24.20 -29.57
C ASN A 33 -3.79 -24.35 -30.79
N THR A 34 -3.18 -23.27 -31.27
CA THR A 34 -2.32 -23.28 -32.47
C THR A 34 -0.99 -24.00 -32.23
N LEU A 35 -0.42 -23.88 -31.03
CA LEU A 35 0.86 -24.50 -30.66
C LEU A 35 0.69 -25.82 -29.90
N GLN A 36 -0.55 -26.27 -29.66
CA GLN A 36 -0.91 -27.49 -28.93
C GLN A 36 -0.26 -27.60 -27.54
N LEU A 37 -0.18 -26.47 -26.82
CA LEU A 37 0.44 -26.41 -25.50
C LEU A 37 -0.50 -27.02 -24.44
N ARG A 38 -0.03 -28.05 -23.72
CA ARG A 38 -0.86 -28.75 -22.70
C ARG A 38 -0.88 -28.03 -21.35
N SER A 39 0.21 -27.37 -20.99
CA SER A 39 0.41 -26.72 -19.68
C SER A 39 -0.16 -25.29 -19.64
N SER A 40 -0.44 -24.79 -18.43
CA SER A 40 -0.71 -23.36 -18.20
C SER A 40 0.57 -22.54 -18.35
N PHE A 41 0.47 -21.39 -19.02
CA PHE A 41 1.59 -20.51 -19.27
C PHE A 41 1.19 -19.04 -19.22
N ASP A 42 2.17 -18.21 -18.92
CA ASP A 42 2.14 -16.77 -19.10
C ASP A 42 2.91 -16.35 -20.34
N LEU A 43 2.64 -15.13 -20.80
CA LEU A 43 3.27 -14.54 -21.97
C LEU A 43 4.12 -13.35 -21.56
N GLN A 44 5.31 -13.27 -22.12
CA GLN A 44 6.13 -12.06 -22.12
C GLN A 44 6.26 -11.54 -23.55
N TYR A 45 6.41 -10.23 -23.74
CA TYR A 45 6.71 -9.62 -25.03
C TYR A 45 8.06 -8.89 -24.96
N GLU A 46 8.76 -8.83 -26.08
CA GLU A 46 10.00 -8.06 -26.22
C GLU A 46 9.63 -6.57 -26.38
N ASP A 47 10.06 -5.76 -25.42
CA ASP A 47 9.75 -4.33 -25.36
C ASP A 47 10.82 -3.50 -26.08
N GLU A 48 10.41 -2.59 -26.96
CA GLU A 48 11.32 -1.78 -27.78
C GLU A 48 12.13 -0.76 -26.96
N ASP A 49 11.59 -0.26 -25.84
CA ASP A 49 12.25 0.74 -24.99
C ASP A 49 13.32 0.12 -24.09
N PHE A 50 13.14 -1.15 -23.71
CA PHE A 50 14.01 -1.85 -22.76
C PHE A 50 14.90 -2.94 -23.39
N LYS A 51 14.60 -3.38 -24.63
CA LYS A 51 15.28 -4.51 -25.31
C LYS A 51 15.32 -5.79 -24.46
N ASP A 52 14.28 -6.01 -23.66
CA ASP A 52 14.13 -7.16 -22.74
C ASP A 52 12.66 -7.64 -22.69
N PHE A 53 12.41 -8.80 -22.09
CA PHE A 53 11.09 -9.43 -22.03
C PHE A 53 10.25 -8.95 -20.83
N CYS A 54 9.09 -8.37 -21.11
CA CYS A 54 8.12 -7.90 -20.11
C CYS A 54 6.86 -8.76 -20.10
N ASN A 55 6.25 -9.01 -18.94
CA ASN A 55 4.99 -9.77 -18.85
C ASN A 55 3.85 -9.04 -19.58
N LEU A 56 3.14 -9.75 -20.45
CA LEU A 56 2.02 -9.22 -21.20
C LEU A 56 0.75 -9.21 -20.33
N THR A 57 0.23 -8.02 -20.03
CA THR A 57 -1.00 -7.85 -19.21
C THR A 57 -2.12 -7.13 -19.95
N CYS A 58 -1.78 -6.34 -20.97
CA CYS A 58 -2.71 -5.77 -21.93
C CYS A 58 -2.25 -6.10 -23.36
N VAL A 59 -3.18 -6.42 -24.26
CA VAL A 59 -2.84 -6.70 -25.68
C VAL A 59 -2.48 -5.42 -26.44
N ASP A 60 -2.96 -4.26 -25.97
CA ASP A 60 -2.65 -2.96 -26.56
C ASP A 60 -1.17 -2.57 -26.42
N ASP A 61 -0.44 -3.23 -25.52
CA ASP A 61 1.00 -3.03 -25.30
C ASP A 61 1.85 -3.69 -26.41
N LEU A 62 1.23 -4.47 -27.29
CA LEU A 62 1.94 -5.15 -28.38
C LEU A 62 2.16 -4.22 -29.58
N PRO A 63 3.37 -4.21 -30.18
CA PRO A 63 3.62 -3.53 -31.44
C PRO A 63 2.66 -4.00 -32.54
N LYS A 64 2.18 -3.06 -33.38
CA LYS A 64 1.09 -3.34 -34.34
C LYS A 64 1.48 -4.27 -35.50
N GLU A 65 2.77 -4.39 -35.81
CA GLU A 65 3.24 -5.13 -36.98
C GLU A 65 3.97 -6.45 -36.64
N LYS A 66 5.03 -6.38 -35.82
CA LYS A 66 5.90 -7.51 -35.46
C LYS A 66 6.05 -7.58 -33.95
N VAL A 67 5.80 -8.75 -33.38
CA VAL A 67 5.88 -8.95 -31.92
C VAL A 67 6.67 -10.21 -31.64
N THR A 68 7.66 -10.12 -30.75
CA THR A 68 8.29 -11.32 -30.17
C THR A 68 7.61 -11.64 -28.84
N LEU A 69 7.07 -12.85 -28.71
CA LEU A 69 6.48 -13.36 -27.47
C LEU A 69 7.33 -14.49 -26.90
N LYS A 70 7.42 -14.59 -25.58
CA LYS A 70 8.06 -15.70 -24.87
C LYS A 70 7.06 -16.36 -23.93
N VAL A 71 6.96 -17.69 -24.02
CA VAL A 71 6.08 -18.51 -23.20
C VAL A 71 6.81 -18.86 -21.90
N VAL A 72 6.17 -18.58 -20.76
CA VAL A 72 6.68 -18.93 -19.43
C VAL A 72 5.71 -19.91 -18.80
N PHE A 73 6.11 -21.18 -18.71
CA PHE A 73 5.28 -22.22 -18.10
C PHE A 73 5.23 -22.05 -16.58
N CYS A 74 4.02 -22.11 -16.01
CA CYS A 74 3.85 -22.12 -14.56
C CYS A 74 4.14 -23.53 -14.02
N PRO A 75 4.99 -23.71 -12.99
CA PRO A 75 5.18 -25.02 -12.38
C PRO A 75 3.88 -25.47 -11.69
N VAL A 76 3.45 -26.68 -12.02
CA VAL A 76 2.27 -27.32 -11.42
C VAL A 76 2.62 -27.72 -9.99
N SER A 77 1.87 -27.25 -9.00
CA SER A 77 1.96 -27.76 -7.63
C SER A 77 1.40 -29.18 -7.63
N SER A 78 2.27 -30.17 -7.53
CA SER A 78 1.85 -31.57 -7.37
C SER A 78 1.21 -31.75 -5.99
N ASP A 79 -0.09 -32.02 -5.97
CA ASP A 79 -0.76 -32.70 -4.87
C ASP A 79 -0.13 -34.08 -4.68
N SER A 80 0.31 -34.39 -3.47
CA SER A 80 0.53 -35.76 -3.02
C SER A 80 0.10 -35.92 -1.57
N SER A 81 -1.10 -36.44 -1.37
CA SER A 81 -1.54 -37.09 -0.14
C SER A 81 -0.89 -38.48 -0.03
N LEU A 82 -0.11 -38.73 1.02
CA LEU A 82 -0.10 -40.02 1.72
C LEU A 82 0.56 -39.90 3.11
N ASP A 83 -0.18 -40.40 4.10
CA ASP A 83 0.17 -40.90 5.44
C ASP A 83 1.61 -40.74 5.95
N THR A 84 1.79 -39.92 7.00
CA THR A 84 2.40 -40.39 8.26
C THR A 84 2.06 -39.44 9.43
N LEU A 85 1.50 -39.99 10.50
CA LEU A 85 1.35 -39.33 11.80
C LEU A 85 2.72 -39.00 12.40
N PRO A 86 2.84 -37.92 13.18
CA PRO A 86 3.74 -37.94 14.33
C PRO A 86 3.03 -37.58 15.63
N ALA A 87 3.48 -38.29 16.67
CA ALA A 87 3.00 -38.27 18.03
C ALA A 87 3.23 -36.94 18.77
N LEU A 88 2.30 -36.63 19.67
CA LEU A 88 2.47 -35.66 20.75
C LEU A 88 3.56 -36.12 21.75
N PRO A 89 4.30 -35.18 22.36
CA PRO A 89 4.79 -35.33 23.71
C PRO A 89 3.94 -34.51 24.68
N SER A 90 3.38 -35.24 25.63
CA SER A 90 2.68 -34.81 26.84
C SER A 90 3.58 -34.01 27.77
N SER A 91 3.02 -33.01 28.47
CA SER A 91 3.47 -32.61 29.82
C SER A 91 2.32 -31.95 30.59
N PRO A 92 2.30 -32.08 31.92
CA PRO A 92 1.07 -32.40 32.63
C PRO A 92 0.41 -31.22 33.36
N LEU A 93 -0.89 -31.41 33.58
CA LEU A 93 -1.75 -30.65 34.47
C LEU A 93 -1.37 -30.90 35.93
N THR A 94 -1.30 -29.83 36.73
CA THR A 94 -1.53 -29.89 38.18
C THR A 94 -2.63 -28.90 38.53
N SER A 95 -3.79 -29.46 38.82
CA SER A 95 -4.94 -28.80 39.43
C SER A 95 -4.75 -28.83 40.94
N SER A 96 -5.06 -27.74 41.63
CA SER A 96 -5.43 -27.77 43.04
C SER A 96 -6.35 -26.59 43.34
N SER A 97 -7.62 -26.92 43.50
CA SER A 97 -8.66 -26.09 44.07
C SER A 97 -8.71 -26.29 45.58
N ALA A 98 -8.75 -25.19 46.34
CA ALA A 98 -9.27 -25.18 47.71
C ALA A 98 -9.88 -23.81 48.02
N LEU A 99 -11.13 -23.84 48.47
CA LEU A 99 -11.91 -22.72 48.98
C LEU A 99 -11.50 -22.41 50.43
N LEU A 100 -11.58 -21.13 50.84
CA LEU A 100 -12.37 -20.61 51.97
C LEU A 100 -11.73 -19.40 52.69
N SER A 101 -12.62 -18.44 52.98
CA SER A 101 -12.66 -17.54 54.16
C SER A 101 -11.92 -16.20 54.12
N SER A 102 -12.74 -15.15 54.08
CA SER A 102 -12.46 -13.82 54.65
C SER A 102 -12.30 -13.87 56.17
N PRO A 103 -11.69 -12.84 56.78
CA PRO A 103 -12.50 -12.00 57.66
C PRO A 103 -12.24 -10.49 57.54
N LEU A 104 -13.28 -9.74 57.90
CA LEU A 104 -13.36 -8.29 58.02
C LEU A 104 -12.45 -7.75 59.14
N THR A 105 -11.84 -6.58 58.93
CA THR A 105 -11.66 -5.56 59.98
C THR A 105 -11.78 -4.17 59.38
N SER A 106 -12.52 -3.35 60.10
CA SER A 106 -12.98 -1.99 59.81
C SER A 106 -11.97 -0.93 60.23
N SER A 107 -11.78 0.11 59.42
CA SER A 107 -11.62 1.47 59.94
C SER A 107 -11.86 2.52 58.87
N SER A 108 -12.69 3.48 59.28
CA SER A 108 -13.34 4.59 58.61
C SER A 108 -12.43 5.76 58.25
N ALA A 109 -12.57 6.28 57.04
CA ALA A 109 -12.52 7.71 56.73
C ALA A 109 -13.22 7.97 55.37
N VAL A 110 -14.13 8.95 55.34
CA VAL A 110 -14.91 9.42 54.18
C VAL A 110 -14.85 10.96 54.22
N PRO A 111 -15.15 11.74 53.17
CA PRO A 111 -15.05 11.53 51.72
C PRO A 111 -14.22 12.62 51.00
N SER A 112 -13.76 12.35 49.79
CA SER A 112 -13.57 13.37 48.74
C SER A 112 -13.86 12.69 47.38
N PRO A 113 -14.49 13.38 46.42
CA PRO A 113 -15.18 12.70 45.32
C PRO A 113 -14.17 12.17 44.29
N PRO A 114 -14.28 10.92 43.81
CA PRO A 114 -13.53 10.52 42.65
C PRO A 114 -14.23 11.08 41.41
N ALA A 115 -13.45 11.80 40.61
CA ALA A 115 -13.76 12.08 39.22
C ALA A 115 -14.22 10.77 38.56
N SER A 116 -15.43 10.81 38.00
CA SER A 116 -16.01 9.75 37.20
C SER A 116 -15.06 9.42 36.05
N SER A 117 -14.31 8.33 36.22
CA SER A 117 -13.67 7.57 35.17
C SER A 117 -14.76 7.06 34.22
N LEU A 118 -15.02 7.83 33.16
CA LEU A 118 -15.77 7.39 31.98
C LEU A 118 -14.88 6.40 31.20
N SER A 119 -14.77 5.18 31.73
CA SER A 119 -14.38 3.99 30.97
C SER A 119 -15.52 2.99 31.07
N SER A 120 -16.60 3.35 30.38
CA SER A 120 -17.61 2.41 29.94
C SER A 120 -17.73 2.61 28.45
N HIS A 121 -17.39 1.57 27.69
CA HIS A 121 -17.69 1.40 26.28
C HIS A 121 -19.14 1.79 25.99
N MET A 122 -19.38 3.07 25.71
CA MET A 122 -20.46 3.50 24.85
C MET A 122 -19.86 3.48 23.46
N GLU A 123 -20.21 2.45 22.68
CA GLU A 123 -20.15 2.53 21.22
C GLU A 123 -21.13 3.62 20.79
N TYR A 124 -20.69 4.87 20.93
CA TYR A 124 -21.19 5.95 20.11
C TYR A 124 -20.99 5.50 18.65
N PHE A 125 -21.96 5.81 17.79
CA PHE A 125 -21.77 5.78 16.34
C PHE A 125 -20.68 6.80 15.95
N GLU A 126 -19.44 6.57 16.37
CA GLU A 126 -18.29 7.16 15.73
C GLU A 126 -18.22 6.46 14.38
N GLY A 127 -18.78 7.08 13.34
CA GLY A 127 -18.71 6.61 11.96
C GLY A 127 -17.28 6.58 11.38
N ARG A 128 -16.26 6.38 12.23
CA ARG A 128 -14.84 6.34 11.93
C ARG A 128 -14.37 4.90 11.95
N ARG A 129 -13.67 4.50 10.89
CA ARG A 129 -13.05 3.18 10.80
C ARG A 129 -11.72 3.21 11.54
N SER A 130 -11.58 2.37 12.56
CA SER A 130 -10.35 2.25 13.35
C SER A 130 -9.54 1.01 13.00
N GLN A 131 -10.10 0.07 12.23
CA GLN A 131 -9.50 -1.24 11.98
C GLN A 131 -9.02 -1.40 10.54
N GLN A 132 -7.86 -2.05 10.39
CA GLN A 132 -7.35 -2.50 9.10
C GLN A 132 -8.18 -3.67 8.56
N TRP A 133 -8.01 -3.97 7.28
CA TRP A 133 -8.62 -5.16 6.71
C TRP A 133 -8.07 -6.41 7.40
N PRO A 134 -8.91 -7.26 7.99
CA PRO A 134 -8.45 -8.39 8.79
C PRO A 134 -7.89 -9.51 7.92
N THR A 135 -6.94 -10.27 8.47
CA THR A 135 -6.41 -11.50 7.85
C THR A 135 -7.49 -12.57 7.71
N ASP A 136 -8.35 -12.69 8.73
CA ASP A 136 -9.56 -13.52 8.71
C ASP A 136 -10.79 -12.61 8.86
N PHE A 137 -11.58 -12.48 7.80
CA PHE A 137 -12.75 -11.61 7.83
C PHE A 137 -13.83 -12.11 8.80
N PRO A 138 -14.27 -11.32 9.80
CA PRO A 138 -15.30 -11.74 10.74
C PRO A 138 -16.66 -11.77 10.04
N ILE A 139 -17.18 -12.96 9.76
CA ILE A 139 -18.52 -13.11 9.21
C ILE A 139 -19.54 -12.69 10.29
N PRO A 140 -20.36 -11.66 10.04
CA PRO A 140 -21.28 -11.11 11.01
C PRO A 140 -22.33 -12.14 11.43
N THR A 141 -22.99 -11.88 12.56
CA THR A 141 -24.16 -12.65 12.98
C THR A 141 -25.37 -12.23 12.13
N PHE A 142 -26.09 -13.23 11.64
CA PHE A 142 -27.32 -13.06 10.86
C PHE A 142 -28.55 -13.07 11.77
N LEU A 143 -29.72 -12.77 11.21
CA LEU A 143 -30.98 -12.99 11.92
C LEU A 143 -31.10 -14.43 12.45
N TYR A 144 -31.76 -14.61 13.60
CA TYR A 144 -31.80 -15.88 14.30
C TYR A 144 -32.35 -17.04 13.44
N ASP A 145 -33.37 -16.78 12.63
CA ASP A 145 -33.95 -17.77 11.73
C ASP A 145 -33.00 -18.14 10.58
N VAL A 146 -32.21 -17.19 10.09
CA VAL A 146 -31.13 -17.44 9.12
C VAL A 146 -30.03 -18.28 9.75
N GLU A 147 -29.55 -17.93 10.94
CA GLU A 147 -28.54 -18.70 11.67
C GLU A 147 -28.99 -20.14 11.96
N LEU A 148 -30.25 -20.33 12.33
CA LEU A 148 -30.82 -21.66 12.57
C LEU A 148 -30.79 -22.51 11.29
N ARG A 149 -31.19 -21.93 10.15
CA ARG A 149 -31.16 -22.63 8.85
C ARG A 149 -29.74 -22.92 8.38
N LEU A 150 -28.80 -21.99 8.59
CA LEU A 150 -27.39 -22.20 8.27
C LEU A 150 -26.79 -23.33 9.13
N ARG A 151 -27.15 -23.39 10.41
CA ARG A 151 -26.74 -24.49 11.30
C ARG A 151 -27.27 -25.83 10.80
N GLN A 152 -28.58 -25.92 10.57
CA GLN A 152 -29.22 -27.14 10.04
C GLN A 152 -28.62 -27.54 8.68
N GLY A 153 -28.39 -26.59 7.78
CA GLY A 153 -27.76 -26.81 6.48
C GLY A 153 -26.34 -27.33 6.62
N ASN A 154 -25.53 -26.76 7.51
CA ASN A 154 -24.18 -27.25 7.80
C ASN A 154 -24.19 -28.66 8.41
N ASP A 155 -25.17 -28.98 9.24
CA ASP A 155 -25.34 -30.32 9.81
C ASP A 155 -25.65 -31.35 8.73
N SER A 156 -26.56 -31.04 7.79
CA SER A 156 -26.83 -31.87 6.63
C SER A 156 -25.59 -32.01 5.75
N PHE A 157 -24.93 -30.90 5.41
CA PHE A 157 -23.70 -30.92 4.61
C PHE A 157 -22.61 -31.84 5.21
N ARG A 158 -22.48 -31.88 6.54
CA ARG A 158 -21.53 -32.78 7.22
C ARG A 158 -21.93 -34.26 7.17
N LYS A 159 -23.23 -34.55 7.07
CA LYS A 159 -23.75 -35.93 7.02
C LYS A 159 -23.64 -36.55 5.63
N ASP A 160 -24.04 -35.81 4.60
CA ASP A 160 -24.19 -36.36 3.24
C ASP A 160 -23.72 -35.41 2.13
N GLY A 161 -23.13 -34.26 2.47
CA GLY A 161 -22.69 -33.26 1.50
C GLY A 161 -23.83 -32.42 0.91
N ALA A 162 -25.06 -32.52 1.42
CA ALA A 162 -26.20 -31.76 0.92
C ALA A 162 -25.99 -30.26 1.04
N LEU A 163 -26.22 -29.55 -0.06
CA LEU A 163 -26.18 -28.09 -0.13
C LEU A 163 -27.51 -27.51 0.34
N LEU A 164 -27.45 -26.35 1.01
CA LEU A 164 -28.65 -25.65 1.43
C LEU A 164 -29.31 -24.96 0.23
N SER A 165 -30.61 -25.20 0.02
CA SER A 165 -31.41 -24.42 -0.92
C SER A 165 -31.73 -23.06 -0.30
N ILE A 166 -31.17 -21.99 -0.87
CA ILE A 166 -31.25 -20.65 -0.28
C ILE A 166 -32.39 -19.86 -0.95
N SER A 167 -33.37 -19.44 -0.16
CA SER A 167 -34.41 -18.52 -0.63
C SER A 167 -33.86 -17.12 -0.91
N ARG A 168 -34.58 -16.31 -1.70
CA ARG A 168 -34.16 -14.94 -2.02
C ARG A 168 -33.99 -14.07 -0.75
N ASP A 169 -34.87 -14.24 0.24
CA ASP A 169 -34.86 -13.44 1.46
C ASP A 169 -33.64 -13.76 2.35
N ILE A 170 -33.34 -15.05 2.54
CA ILE A 170 -32.16 -15.49 3.30
C ILE A 170 -30.89 -14.95 2.63
N LYS A 171 -30.79 -15.08 1.29
CA LYS A 171 -29.64 -14.57 0.56
C LYS A 171 -29.50 -13.05 0.70
N SER A 172 -30.61 -12.31 0.64
CA SER A 172 -30.61 -10.85 0.77
C SER A 172 -30.15 -10.39 2.16
N GLU A 173 -30.57 -11.08 3.22
CA GLU A 173 -30.19 -10.80 4.60
C GLU A 173 -28.69 -11.03 4.82
N ILE A 174 -28.17 -12.19 4.41
CA ILE A 174 -26.75 -12.52 4.52
C ILE A 174 -25.90 -11.45 3.81
N LEU A 175 -26.28 -11.12 2.58
CA LEU A 175 -25.57 -10.13 1.79
C LEU A 175 -25.64 -8.73 2.42
N GLU A 176 -26.77 -8.33 3.01
CA GLU A 176 -26.91 -7.03 3.69
C GLU A 176 -26.00 -6.92 4.91
N LYS A 177 -25.99 -7.95 5.78
CA LYS A 177 -25.10 -7.97 6.94
C LYS A 177 -23.64 -8.00 6.55
N ILE A 178 -23.29 -8.76 5.52
CA ILE A 178 -21.92 -8.76 4.97
C ILE A 178 -21.55 -7.39 4.41
N ALA A 179 -22.44 -6.72 3.67
CA ALA A 179 -22.16 -5.38 3.14
C ALA A 179 -21.93 -4.36 4.27
N GLN A 180 -22.71 -4.42 5.34
CA GLN A 180 -22.51 -3.60 6.54
C GLN A 180 -21.14 -3.86 7.19
N ALA A 181 -20.79 -5.14 7.39
CA ALA A 181 -19.50 -5.54 7.95
C ALA A 181 -18.32 -5.14 7.04
N ILE A 182 -18.45 -5.25 5.72
CA ILE A 182 -17.42 -4.78 4.79
C ILE A 182 -17.24 -3.26 4.91
N TYR A 183 -18.34 -2.51 5.01
CA TYR A 183 -18.31 -1.04 5.09
C TYR A 183 -17.63 -0.51 6.35
N SER A 184 -17.66 -1.26 7.46
CA SER A 184 -16.93 -0.90 8.68
C SER A 184 -15.41 -1.02 8.55
N PHE A 185 -14.90 -1.68 7.50
CA PHE A 185 -13.47 -1.72 7.18
C PHE A 185 -13.10 -0.86 5.98
N LYS A 186 -13.87 -0.93 4.89
CA LYS A 186 -13.57 -0.22 3.63
C LYS A 186 -14.83 0.24 2.91
N THR A 187 -14.87 1.53 2.59
CA THR A 187 -15.89 2.16 1.73
C THR A 187 -15.83 1.60 0.31
N TYR A 188 -14.62 1.46 -0.24
CA TYR A 188 -14.38 0.98 -1.61
C TYR A 188 -13.46 -0.26 -1.60
N PRO A 189 -13.99 -1.46 -1.28
CA PRO A 189 -13.23 -2.70 -1.36
C PRO A 189 -12.88 -3.07 -2.81
N THR A 190 -11.74 -3.74 -2.97
CA THR A 190 -11.25 -4.27 -4.26
C THR A 190 -11.83 -5.66 -4.56
N PRO A 191 -11.70 -6.17 -5.81
CA PRO A 191 -12.12 -7.53 -6.16
C PRO A 191 -11.49 -8.65 -5.32
N GLU A 192 -10.30 -8.44 -4.79
CA GLU A 192 -9.57 -9.36 -3.90
C GLU A 192 -10.24 -9.41 -2.53
N HIS A 193 -10.63 -8.25 -1.98
CA HIS A 193 -11.36 -8.17 -0.71
C HIS A 193 -12.69 -8.93 -0.79
N PHE A 194 -13.46 -8.75 -1.88
CA PHE A 194 -14.70 -9.51 -2.07
C PHE A 194 -14.46 -11.02 -2.21
N GLY A 195 -13.35 -11.41 -2.85
CA GLY A 195 -12.92 -12.81 -2.91
C GLY A 195 -12.57 -13.38 -1.54
N HIS A 196 -11.86 -12.62 -0.70
CA HIS A 196 -11.56 -13.02 0.67
C HIS A 196 -12.86 -13.25 1.46
N VAL A 197 -13.78 -12.29 1.49
CA VAL A 197 -15.05 -12.43 2.25
C VAL A 197 -15.85 -13.64 1.77
N ALA A 198 -15.95 -13.86 0.45
CA ALA A 198 -16.68 -14.99 -0.10
C ALA A 198 -16.05 -16.34 0.31
N LYS A 199 -14.72 -16.45 0.27
CA LYS A 199 -14.01 -17.65 0.76
C LYS A 199 -14.27 -17.88 2.25
N THR A 200 -14.21 -16.84 3.06
CA THR A 200 -14.43 -16.94 4.52
C THR A 200 -15.88 -17.30 4.86
N LEU A 201 -16.85 -16.77 4.10
CA LEU A 201 -18.26 -17.13 4.22
C LEU A 201 -18.47 -18.63 3.96
N ILE A 202 -17.92 -19.15 2.86
CA ILE A 202 -18.05 -20.57 2.51
C ILE A 202 -17.28 -21.47 3.49
N LYS A 203 -16.13 -21.02 3.99
CA LYS A 203 -15.37 -21.73 5.03
C LYS A 203 -16.19 -21.87 6.32
N LYS A 204 -16.89 -20.80 6.74
CA LYS A 204 -17.75 -20.80 7.93
C LYS A 204 -19.06 -21.57 7.71
N HIS A 205 -19.64 -21.48 6.51
CA HIS A 205 -20.89 -22.13 6.14
C HIS A 205 -20.75 -22.95 4.85
N PRO A 206 -20.17 -24.16 4.90
CA PRO A 206 -19.97 -25.01 3.72
C PRO A 206 -21.26 -25.37 2.98
N CYS A 207 -22.41 -25.37 3.68
CA CYS A 207 -23.71 -25.62 3.06
C CYS A 207 -24.11 -24.56 2.02
N LEU A 208 -23.44 -23.39 2.00
CA LEU A 208 -23.70 -22.31 1.05
C LEU A 208 -22.92 -22.45 -0.28
N LYS A 209 -22.09 -23.49 -0.45
CA LYS A 209 -21.34 -23.69 -1.70
C LYS A 209 -22.28 -23.70 -2.91
N GLU A 210 -21.87 -23.02 -3.97
CA GLU A 210 -22.65 -23.00 -5.22
C GLU A 210 -22.61 -24.36 -5.93
N PRO A 211 -23.78 -24.95 -6.27
CA PRO A 211 -23.83 -26.23 -6.99
C PRO A 211 -23.10 -26.14 -8.33
N GLY A 212 -22.28 -27.14 -8.64
CA GLY A 212 -21.56 -27.23 -9.92
C GLY A 212 -20.39 -26.26 -10.09
N SER A 213 -20.06 -25.45 -9.08
CA SER A 213 -18.89 -24.56 -9.10
C SER A 213 -17.65 -25.27 -8.56
N THR A 214 -16.54 -25.26 -9.31
CA THR A 214 -15.25 -25.81 -8.86
C THR A 214 -14.69 -25.08 -7.63
N SER A 215 -15.03 -23.79 -7.48
CA SER A 215 -14.59 -22.96 -6.35
C SER A 215 -15.61 -22.91 -5.22
N GLY A 216 -16.91 -23.00 -5.53
CA GLY A 216 -18.02 -22.89 -4.57
C GLY A 216 -18.29 -21.49 -4.00
N TRP A 217 -17.38 -20.52 -4.17
CA TRP A 217 -17.47 -19.15 -3.60
C TRP A 217 -17.55 -18.03 -4.66
N TYR A 218 -17.31 -18.31 -5.94
CA TYR A 218 -17.16 -17.26 -6.96
C TYR A 218 -18.42 -16.44 -7.23
N GLY A 219 -19.62 -17.04 -7.31
CA GLY A 219 -20.85 -16.26 -7.48
C GLY A 219 -21.29 -15.53 -6.20
N TRP A 220 -20.86 -16.00 -5.02
CA TRP A 220 -20.94 -15.22 -3.79
C TRP A 220 -20.10 -13.95 -3.85
N LYS A 221 -18.85 -14.02 -4.35
CA LYS A 221 -18.00 -12.83 -4.56
C LYS A 221 -18.74 -11.76 -5.37
N HIS A 222 -19.36 -12.13 -6.48
CA HIS A 222 -20.13 -11.19 -7.31
C HIS A 222 -21.39 -10.69 -6.60
N SER A 223 -22.14 -11.57 -5.93
CA SER A 223 -23.34 -11.19 -5.18
C SER A 223 -23.01 -10.17 -4.07
N ILE A 224 -21.90 -10.36 -3.36
CA ILE A 224 -21.40 -9.44 -2.33
C ILE A 224 -20.97 -8.11 -2.97
N MET A 225 -20.23 -8.15 -4.08
CA MET A 225 -19.80 -6.96 -4.81
C MET A 225 -21.00 -6.09 -5.25
N PHE A 226 -22.04 -6.70 -5.83
CA PHE A 226 -23.26 -6.00 -6.21
C PHE A 226 -24.00 -5.43 -5.00
N LYS A 227 -24.18 -6.23 -3.93
CA LYS A 227 -24.86 -5.76 -2.71
C LYS A 227 -24.12 -4.60 -2.08
N MET A 228 -22.79 -4.64 -2.01
CA MET A 228 -21.96 -3.55 -1.50
C MET A 228 -22.13 -2.27 -2.33
N GLY A 229 -22.28 -2.41 -3.66
CA GLY A 229 -22.64 -1.29 -4.54
C GLY A 229 -23.98 -0.65 -4.17
N ASN A 230 -25.01 -1.47 -3.98
CA ASN A 230 -26.34 -1.01 -3.57
C ASN A 230 -26.33 -0.38 -2.17
N TYR A 231 -25.59 -0.97 -1.22
CA TYR A 231 -25.46 -0.47 0.14
C TYR A 231 -24.82 0.93 0.15
N ARG A 232 -23.75 1.15 -0.62
CA ARG A 232 -23.19 2.49 -0.81
C ARG A 232 -24.20 3.47 -1.40
N GLN A 233 -24.99 3.05 -2.40
CA GLN A 233 -26.00 3.93 -3.00
C GLN A 233 -27.08 4.32 -1.99
N LYS A 234 -27.47 3.41 -1.09
CA LYS A 234 -28.41 3.68 0.02
C LYS A 234 -27.84 4.70 1.00
N LEU A 235 -26.59 4.52 1.45
CA LEU A 235 -25.91 5.46 2.34
C LEU A 235 -25.72 6.85 1.70
N LYS A 236 -25.40 6.88 0.41
CA LYS A 236 -25.33 8.12 -0.36
C LYS A 236 -26.66 8.85 -0.40
N ALA A 237 -27.77 8.14 -0.62
CA ALA A 237 -29.12 8.72 -0.60
C ALA A 237 -29.52 9.24 0.78
N ALA A 238 -28.98 8.66 1.85
CA ALA A 238 -29.15 9.14 3.22
C ALA A 238 -28.28 10.37 3.57
N GLY A 239 -27.43 10.85 2.66
CA GLY A 239 -26.64 12.07 2.85
C GLY A 239 -25.21 11.85 3.39
N CYS A 240 -24.68 10.62 3.36
CA CYS A 240 -23.32 10.34 3.82
C CYS A 240 -22.25 11.10 3.00
N ARG A 241 -21.55 12.06 3.62
CA ARG A 241 -20.63 12.99 2.93
C ARG A 241 -19.53 12.28 2.15
N GLU A 242 -18.89 11.27 2.75
CA GLU A 242 -17.82 10.48 2.14
C GLU A 242 -18.22 9.88 0.78
N LEU A 243 -19.50 9.51 0.63
CA LEU A 243 -20.04 8.93 -0.61
C LEU A 243 -20.59 10.00 -1.57
N MET A 244 -20.96 11.17 -1.04
CA MET A 244 -21.45 12.30 -1.83
C MET A 244 -20.35 12.99 -2.64
N VAL A 245 -19.08 12.81 -2.29
CA VAL A 245 -17.90 13.35 -2.99
C VAL A 245 -17.97 13.11 -4.51
N ASN A 246 -18.54 12.00 -4.98
CA ASN A 246 -18.64 11.66 -6.41
C ASN A 246 -19.99 11.92 -7.05
N SER A 247 -20.90 12.59 -6.36
CA SER A 247 -22.14 13.02 -6.99
C SER A 247 -21.85 14.15 -7.97
N GLU A 248 -22.34 14.06 -9.19
CA GLU A 248 -22.63 15.30 -9.92
C GLU A 248 -23.63 16.09 -9.08
N LYS A 249 -23.40 17.39 -8.87
CA LYS A 249 -24.42 18.26 -8.25
C LYS A 249 -25.67 18.21 -9.12
N ARG A 250 -26.67 17.44 -8.71
CA ARG A 250 -28.04 17.48 -9.26
C ARG A 250 -28.82 18.59 -8.53
N GLY A 251 -28.30 19.82 -8.58
CA GLY A 251 -29.03 21.00 -8.12
C GLY A 251 -29.77 21.67 -9.29
N PRO A 252 -30.90 22.37 -9.06
CA PRO A 252 -31.47 23.27 -10.06
C PRO A 252 -30.54 24.50 -10.24
N GLY A 253 -30.42 25.00 -11.47
CA GLY A 253 -29.63 26.21 -11.80
C GLY A 253 -28.22 25.97 -12.33
N ASP A 254 -27.41 27.04 -12.35
CA ASP A 254 -26.08 27.19 -13.01
C ASP A 254 -24.94 26.26 -12.51
N THR A 255 -25.27 25.34 -11.60
CA THR A 255 -24.37 24.29 -11.08
C THR A 255 -24.69 22.89 -11.60
N ARG A 256 -25.76 22.73 -12.38
CA ARG A 256 -26.17 21.45 -12.98
C ARG A 256 -25.10 20.97 -13.96
N GLY A 257 -24.55 19.77 -13.73
CA GLY A 257 -23.52 19.18 -14.59
C GLY A 257 -22.07 19.57 -14.24
N LYS A 258 -21.83 20.42 -13.22
CA LYS A 258 -20.47 20.65 -12.72
C LYS A 258 -20.03 19.45 -11.87
N ARG A 259 -18.95 18.77 -12.30
CA ARG A 259 -18.30 17.71 -11.53
C ARG A 259 -17.86 18.28 -10.18
N ASN A 260 -18.05 17.51 -9.10
CA ASN A 260 -17.48 17.86 -7.80
C ASN A 260 -15.96 18.04 -7.93
N LYS A 261 -15.43 19.11 -7.32
CA LYS A 261 -13.99 19.36 -7.24
C LYS A 261 -13.28 18.26 -6.45
N VAL A 262 -13.93 17.81 -5.37
CA VAL A 262 -13.44 16.75 -4.50
C VAL A 262 -13.51 15.39 -5.21
N LYS A 263 -12.41 14.65 -5.20
CA LYS A 263 -12.28 13.30 -5.80
C LYS A 263 -12.26 12.23 -4.72
N LYS A 264 -12.52 10.97 -5.11
CA LYS A 264 -12.37 9.79 -4.24
C LYS A 264 -11.01 9.76 -3.55
N PRO A 265 -10.90 9.16 -2.36
CA PRO A 265 -9.63 8.71 -1.83
C PRO A 265 -8.91 7.85 -2.86
N ARG A 266 -7.59 8.05 -3.00
CA ARG A 266 -6.74 7.39 -4.03
C ARG A 266 -5.61 6.58 -3.43
N ARG A 267 -5.37 6.71 -2.12
CA ARG A 267 -4.22 6.14 -1.42
C ARG A 267 -4.66 5.33 -0.20
N SER A 268 -5.82 4.67 -0.31
CA SER A 268 -6.38 3.80 0.73
C SER A 268 -6.74 4.54 2.02
N GLU A 269 -7.08 5.82 1.94
CA GLU A 269 -7.59 6.60 3.07
C GLU A 269 -8.95 6.02 3.53
N THR A 270 -9.00 5.55 4.77
CA THR A 270 -10.19 4.91 5.35
C THR A 270 -11.20 5.92 5.85
N ASN A 271 -10.75 7.09 6.33
CA ASN A 271 -11.60 8.13 6.89
C ASN A 271 -11.48 9.45 6.10
N PHE A 272 -11.66 9.37 4.78
CA PHE A 272 -11.33 10.48 3.87
C PHE A 272 -12.11 11.79 4.10
N LEU A 273 -13.41 11.70 4.40
CA LEU A 273 -14.29 12.85 4.60
C LEU A 273 -15.47 12.48 5.54
N PRO A 274 -15.22 12.39 6.86
CA PRO A 274 -16.24 11.98 7.83
C PRO A 274 -17.29 13.07 8.07
N ASP A 275 -18.47 12.64 8.51
CA ASP A 275 -19.52 13.53 9.01
C ASP A 275 -19.11 14.16 10.35
N LEU A 276 -19.71 15.31 10.69
CA LEU A 276 -19.50 15.92 11.99
C LEU A 276 -20.03 15.00 13.11
N PRO A 277 -19.37 14.95 14.29
CA PRO A 277 -19.85 14.13 15.40
C PRO A 277 -21.28 14.49 15.80
N GLN A 278 -22.03 13.50 16.28
CA GLN A 278 -23.42 13.70 16.68
C GLN A 278 -23.53 14.79 17.76
N GLY A 279 -24.47 15.72 17.57
CA GLY A 279 -24.69 16.84 18.50
C GLY A 279 -23.63 17.95 18.42
N ARG A 280 -22.68 17.87 17.47
CA ARG A 280 -21.70 18.92 17.20
C ARG A 280 -22.01 19.61 15.88
N ASP A 281 -21.85 20.93 15.85
CA ASP A 281 -21.92 21.74 14.65
C ASP A 281 -20.55 22.37 14.33
N SER A 282 -20.44 23.01 13.16
CA SER A 282 -19.20 23.64 12.71
C SER A 282 -18.71 24.71 13.71
N ARG A 283 -19.62 25.50 14.28
CA ARG A 283 -19.28 26.57 15.25
C ARG A 283 -18.64 25.99 16.52
N SER A 284 -19.26 24.98 17.12
CA SER A 284 -18.74 24.34 18.34
C SER A 284 -17.39 23.66 18.13
N LEU A 285 -17.10 23.19 16.91
CA LEU A 285 -15.81 22.60 16.57
C LEU A 285 -14.75 23.68 16.28
N GLU A 286 -15.15 24.81 15.72
CA GLU A 286 -14.27 25.97 15.52
C GLU A 286 -13.83 26.57 16.87
N GLU A 287 -14.73 26.67 17.85
CA GLU A 287 -14.40 27.09 19.22
C GLU A 287 -13.37 26.15 19.87
N ASP A 288 -13.50 24.84 19.66
CA ASP A 288 -12.54 23.87 20.17
C ASP A 288 -11.18 23.94 19.46
N ARG A 289 -11.17 24.23 18.15
CA ARG A 289 -9.94 24.53 17.41
C ARG A 289 -9.24 25.75 17.98
N GLU A 290 -9.96 26.84 18.23
CA GLU A 290 -9.37 28.08 18.78
C GLU A 290 -8.69 27.83 20.12
N LYS A 291 -9.35 27.09 21.03
CA LYS A 291 -8.76 26.70 22.32
C LYS A 291 -7.51 25.83 22.14
N MET A 292 -7.51 24.90 21.18
CA MET A 292 -6.33 24.11 20.84
C MET A 292 -5.16 24.99 20.34
N VAL A 293 -5.44 26.00 19.51
CA VAL A 293 -4.40 26.95 19.06
C VAL A 293 -3.85 27.77 20.23
N GLN A 294 -4.70 28.18 21.17
CA GLN A 294 -4.25 28.86 22.38
C GLN A 294 -3.38 27.95 23.25
N GLU A 295 -3.73 26.67 23.39
CA GLU A 295 -2.91 25.69 24.12
C GLU A 295 -1.52 25.53 23.50
N MET A 296 -1.45 25.42 22.17
CA MET A 296 -0.19 25.29 21.41
C MET A 296 0.76 26.48 21.58
N ARG A 297 0.26 27.66 22.00
CA ARG A 297 1.08 28.86 22.23
C ARG A 297 1.71 28.90 23.62
N LYS A 298 1.33 28.01 24.54
CA LYS A 298 1.92 27.97 25.89
C LYS A 298 3.36 27.47 25.83
N THR A 299 4.18 27.92 26.77
CA THR A 299 5.56 27.43 26.92
C THR A 299 5.62 25.92 27.18
N THR A 300 4.63 25.40 27.91
CA THR A 300 4.46 23.97 28.21
C THR A 300 3.04 23.53 27.86
N PRO A 301 2.76 23.22 26.58
CA PRO A 301 1.43 22.81 26.15
C PRO A 301 0.99 21.49 26.79
N ASN A 302 -0.29 21.38 27.15
CA ASN A 302 -0.88 20.12 27.56
C ASN A 302 -1.09 19.20 26.34
N LEU A 303 -0.15 18.28 26.14
CA LEU A 303 -0.17 17.36 25.00
C LEU A 303 -1.40 16.44 24.97
N ALA A 304 -1.91 16.02 26.14
CA ALA A 304 -3.11 15.18 26.21
C ALA A 304 -4.34 15.97 25.74
N TYR A 305 -4.49 17.21 26.19
CA TYR A 305 -5.56 18.09 25.71
C TYR A 305 -5.47 18.33 24.20
N ILE A 306 -4.27 18.57 23.66
CA ILE A 306 -4.07 18.75 22.22
C ILE A 306 -4.48 17.49 21.44
N ASP A 307 -4.14 16.31 21.95
CA ASP A 307 -4.52 15.04 21.34
C ASP A 307 -6.04 14.86 21.27
N ASP A 308 -6.73 15.17 22.37
CA ASP A 308 -8.19 15.08 22.47
C ASP A 308 -8.87 16.10 21.57
N ALA A 309 -8.38 17.34 21.58
CA ALA A 309 -8.87 18.42 20.72
C ALA A 309 -8.68 18.10 19.24
N MET A 310 -7.51 17.57 18.85
CA MET A 310 -7.25 17.10 17.48
C MET A 310 -8.20 15.97 17.08
N THR A 311 -8.52 15.06 18.00
CA THR A 311 -9.46 13.96 17.74
C THR A 311 -10.90 14.46 17.55
N ALA A 312 -11.35 15.37 18.42
CA ALA A 312 -12.69 15.96 18.36
C ALA A 312 -12.90 16.78 17.07
N THR A 313 -11.88 17.55 16.67
CA THR A 313 -11.93 18.48 15.52
C THR A 313 -11.58 17.85 14.16
N TYR A 314 -11.26 16.55 14.14
CA TYR A 314 -10.84 15.84 12.92
C TYR A 314 -11.78 16.05 11.72
N ALA A 315 -13.10 15.93 11.94
CA ALA A 315 -14.07 16.06 10.85
C ALA A 315 -14.11 17.47 10.25
N LEU A 316 -14.09 18.50 11.11
CA LEU A 316 -14.01 19.91 10.68
C LEU A 316 -12.76 20.14 9.84
N ARG A 317 -11.60 19.76 10.39
CA ARG A 317 -10.31 19.94 9.72
C ARG A 317 -10.22 19.20 8.39
N ARG A 318 -10.76 17.98 8.31
CA ARG A 318 -10.74 17.21 7.07
C ARG A 318 -11.66 17.81 6.01
N GLN A 319 -12.82 18.34 6.41
CA GLN A 319 -13.70 19.07 5.50
C GLN A 319 -12.99 20.31 4.93
N GLU A 320 -12.34 21.10 5.78
CA GLU A 320 -11.56 22.27 5.36
C GLU A 320 -10.45 21.89 4.35
N ILE A 321 -9.59 20.93 4.69
CA ILE A 321 -8.47 20.50 3.83
C ILE A 321 -8.94 20.00 2.47
N VAL A 322 -10.05 19.26 2.43
CA VAL A 322 -10.51 18.56 1.22
C VAL A 322 -11.41 19.44 0.36
N GLU A 323 -12.25 20.28 0.97
CA GLU A 323 -13.27 21.05 0.26
C GLU A 323 -12.77 22.45 -0.09
N GLU A 324 -11.94 23.06 0.75
CA GLU A 324 -11.43 24.42 0.57
C GLU A 324 -10.04 24.44 -0.08
N GLU A 325 -9.23 23.38 0.10
CA GLU A 325 -7.85 23.27 -0.40
C GLU A 325 -7.00 24.52 -0.09
N PRO A 326 -6.92 24.96 1.19
CA PRO A 326 -6.23 26.18 1.56
C PRO A 326 -4.70 26.07 1.36
N PRO A 327 -3.99 27.18 1.13
CA PRO A 327 -2.53 27.20 1.11
C PRO A 327 -1.93 26.62 2.39
N VAL A 328 -0.82 25.90 2.29
CA VAL A 328 -0.18 25.24 3.44
C VAL A 328 0.30 26.27 4.46
N ALA A 329 0.67 27.47 4.01
CA ALA A 329 0.99 28.60 4.87
C ALA A 329 -0.16 29.04 5.81
N GLU A 330 -1.42 28.92 5.37
CA GLU A 330 -2.57 29.21 6.21
C GLU A 330 -2.83 28.07 7.18
N MET A 331 -2.61 26.84 6.73
CA MET A 331 -2.76 25.64 7.56
C MET A 331 -1.78 25.60 8.73
N THR A 332 -0.54 26.07 8.57
CA THR A 332 0.43 26.12 9.69
C THR A 332 -0.01 27.07 10.80
N VAL A 333 -0.75 28.13 10.46
CA VAL A 333 -1.29 29.08 11.43
C VAL A 333 -2.60 28.58 12.04
N ARG A 334 -3.48 28.01 11.20
CA ARG A 334 -4.84 27.62 11.58
C ARG A 334 -4.88 26.29 12.34
N TRP A 335 -3.99 25.37 12.00
CA TRP A 335 -3.85 24.04 12.59
C TRP A 335 -2.38 23.73 12.95
N PRO A 336 -1.73 24.53 13.81
CA PRO A 336 -0.29 24.40 14.12
C PRO A 336 0.08 23.03 14.66
N ALA A 337 -0.83 22.38 15.39
CA ALA A 337 -0.63 21.04 15.92
C ALA A 337 -0.38 20.00 14.81
N LEU A 338 -0.93 20.15 13.60
CA LEU A 338 -0.71 19.23 12.46
C LEU A 338 0.76 19.10 12.05
N PHE A 339 1.58 20.11 12.34
CA PHE A 339 2.99 20.19 11.93
C PHE A 339 3.94 19.76 13.04
N THR A 340 3.46 18.91 13.95
CA THR A 340 4.26 18.26 15.00
C THR A 340 4.36 16.77 14.71
N GLU A 341 5.52 16.16 14.94
CA GLU A 341 5.72 14.72 14.69
C GLU A 341 4.66 13.87 15.41
N ARG A 342 4.34 14.21 16.66
CA ARG A 342 3.31 13.54 17.48
C ARG A 342 1.95 13.54 16.79
N GLN A 343 1.49 14.68 16.29
CA GLN A 343 0.18 14.74 15.64
C GLN A 343 0.22 14.20 14.23
N ILE A 344 1.36 14.22 13.55
CA ILE A 344 1.49 13.58 12.24
C ILE A 344 1.19 12.09 12.35
N VAL A 345 1.82 11.41 13.31
CA VAL A 345 1.54 9.99 13.58
C VAL A 345 0.04 9.77 13.84
N LYS A 346 -0.55 10.56 14.77
CA LYS A 346 -1.95 10.38 15.17
C LYS A 346 -2.95 10.70 14.07
N GLU A 347 -2.75 11.79 13.34
CA GLU A 347 -3.65 12.19 12.25
C GLU A 347 -3.54 11.24 11.07
N PHE A 348 -2.33 10.75 10.76
CA PHE A 348 -2.12 9.71 9.77
C PHE A 348 -2.88 8.43 10.11
N THR A 349 -2.80 7.98 11.37
CA THR A 349 -3.58 6.83 11.84
C THR A 349 -5.08 7.10 11.81
N ARG A 350 -5.53 8.30 12.18
CA ARG A 350 -6.95 8.70 12.04
C ARG A 350 -7.43 8.62 10.58
N LEU A 351 -6.59 8.99 9.61
CA LEU A 351 -6.95 9.02 8.19
C LEU A 351 -6.90 7.64 7.50
N THR A 352 -5.93 6.81 7.85
CA THR A 352 -5.61 5.57 7.11
C THR A 352 -5.90 4.30 7.91
N SER A 353 -6.14 4.40 9.22
CA SER A 353 -6.18 3.26 10.16
C SER A 353 -4.86 2.47 10.19
N MET A 354 -3.75 3.08 9.74
CA MET A 354 -2.42 2.47 9.73
C MET A 354 -1.45 3.24 10.63
N ASP A 355 -0.47 2.52 11.18
CA ASP A 355 0.64 3.13 11.90
C ASP A 355 1.67 3.62 10.87
N ILE A 356 2.00 4.90 10.91
CA ILE A 356 3.00 5.48 10.01
C ILE A 356 4.40 4.88 10.27
N ASN A 357 4.65 4.39 11.48
CA ASN A 357 5.94 3.82 11.88
C ASN A 357 6.20 2.44 11.24
N SER A 358 5.19 1.81 10.64
CA SER A 358 5.38 0.60 9.82
C SER A 358 6.40 0.81 8.69
N PHE A 359 6.58 2.08 8.28
CA PHE A 359 7.64 2.52 7.38
C PHE A 359 9.03 1.96 7.74
N TYR A 360 9.42 2.00 9.02
CA TYR A 360 10.76 1.58 9.43
C TYR A 360 10.95 0.07 9.31
N GLU A 361 9.96 -0.70 9.77
CA GLU A 361 9.96 -2.15 9.64
C GLU A 361 9.98 -2.58 8.16
N GLY A 362 9.14 -1.96 7.32
CA GLY A 362 9.10 -2.26 5.89
C GLY A 362 10.38 -1.86 5.17
N LEU A 363 10.95 -0.68 5.48
CA LEU A 363 12.25 -0.26 4.95
C LEU A 363 13.34 -1.26 5.33
N ASP A 364 13.45 -1.62 6.61
CA ASP A 364 14.48 -2.53 7.12
C ASP A 364 14.36 -3.93 6.48
N SER A 365 13.13 -4.43 6.29
CA SER A 365 12.88 -5.73 5.66
C SER A 365 13.40 -5.82 4.22
N HIS A 366 13.54 -4.69 3.54
CA HIS A 366 13.99 -4.59 2.16
C HIS A 366 15.39 -3.99 2.01
N LEU A 367 15.94 -3.41 3.09
CA LEU A 367 17.14 -2.58 3.09
C LEU A 367 18.35 -3.28 2.44
N HIS A 368 18.68 -4.49 2.90
CA HIS A 368 19.82 -5.24 2.39
C HIS A 368 19.71 -5.52 0.88
N LYS A 369 18.55 -6.03 0.44
CA LYS A 369 18.32 -6.38 -0.96
C LYS A 369 18.29 -5.15 -1.85
N LEU A 370 17.71 -4.04 -1.38
CA LEU A 370 17.67 -2.78 -2.11
C LEU A 370 19.09 -2.25 -2.36
N LEU A 371 19.94 -2.22 -1.34
CA LEU A 371 21.34 -1.80 -1.47
C LEU A 371 22.15 -2.75 -2.38
N GLN A 372 21.87 -4.05 -2.35
CA GLN A 372 22.47 -5.00 -3.30
C GLN A 372 22.05 -4.70 -4.75
N LEU A 373 20.77 -4.40 -4.97
CA LEU A 373 20.27 -3.99 -6.29
C LEU A 373 20.90 -2.68 -6.77
N PHE A 374 21.23 -1.76 -5.85
CA PHE A 374 21.93 -0.53 -6.20
C PHE A 374 23.34 -0.83 -6.71
N ARG A 375 24.10 -1.69 -6.01
CA ARG A 375 25.45 -2.11 -6.42
C ARG A 375 25.49 -2.89 -7.74
N LEU A 376 24.48 -3.72 -8.01
CA LEU A 376 24.43 -4.53 -9.23
C LEU A 376 24.10 -3.72 -10.49
N LYS A 377 23.52 -2.54 -10.31
CA LYS A 377 23.13 -1.69 -11.42
C LYS A 377 24.26 -0.68 -11.68
N ARG A 378 24.57 -0.50 -12.96
CA ARG A 378 25.59 0.44 -13.41
C ARG A 378 25.07 1.87 -13.27
N PHE A 379 25.62 2.60 -12.31
CA PHE A 379 25.36 4.01 -12.06
C PHE A 379 26.67 4.82 -12.12
N GLU A 380 27.66 4.37 -12.88
CA GLU A 380 28.98 5.00 -12.91
C GLU A 380 28.91 6.49 -13.36
N GLU A 381 27.85 6.87 -14.09
CA GLU A 381 27.58 8.25 -14.52
C GLU A 381 26.79 9.10 -13.49
N ILE A 382 26.32 8.51 -12.39
CA ILE A 382 25.55 9.20 -11.34
C ILE A 382 26.43 9.35 -10.10
N GLU A 383 27.06 10.51 -9.96
CA GLU A 383 27.99 10.85 -8.88
C GLU A 383 27.37 10.59 -7.49
N GLU A 384 26.10 10.95 -7.30
CA GLU A 384 25.40 10.74 -6.02
C GLU A 384 25.29 9.26 -5.65
N MET A 385 25.01 8.38 -6.61
CA MET A 385 24.90 6.96 -6.34
C MET A 385 26.26 6.33 -6.04
N THR A 386 27.30 6.73 -6.79
CA THR A 386 28.68 6.32 -6.52
C THR A 386 29.11 6.74 -5.12
N SER A 387 28.88 8.02 -4.78
CA SER A 387 29.14 8.60 -3.46
C SER A 387 28.42 7.82 -2.34
N LEU A 388 27.13 7.52 -2.52
CA LEU A 388 26.34 6.71 -1.60
C LEU A 388 26.95 5.33 -1.34
N MET A 389 27.37 4.62 -2.39
CA MET A 389 27.93 3.27 -2.26
C MET A 389 29.30 3.29 -1.60
N GLU A 390 30.19 4.20 -2.00
CA GLU A 390 31.53 4.35 -1.40
C GLU A 390 31.46 4.72 0.08
N SER A 391 30.53 5.60 0.45
CA SER A 391 30.27 5.96 1.84
C SER A 391 29.85 4.75 2.67
N LEU A 392 28.99 3.88 2.13
CA LEU A 392 28.52 2.68 2.83
C LEU A 392 29.61 1.62 2.98
N ASP A 393 30.61 1.61 2.11
CA ASP A 393 31.77 0.72 2.24
C ASP A 393 32.70 1.19 3.38
N LYS A 394 32.67 2.48 3.74
CA LYS A 394 33.41 3.06 4.88
C LYS A 394 32.67 2.93 6.21
N ASP A 395 31.37 3.26 6.22
CA ASP A 395 30.50 3.14 7.40
C ASP A 395 29.14 2.54 7.01
N ALA A 396 28.93 1.30 7.44
CA ALA A 396 27.74 0.50 7.17
C ALA A 396 26.72 0.51 8.33
N SER A 397 26.70 1.55 9.16
CA SER A 397 25.69 1.71 10.22
C SER A 397 24.26 1.67 9.65
N ASN A 398 23.31 1.18 10.44
CA ASN A 398 21.91 1.03 10.01
C ASN A 398 21.29 2.37 9.61
N GLN A 399 21.64 3.46 10.31
CA GLN A 399 21.15 4.80 10.00
C GLN A 399 21.64 5.28 8.64
N ARG A 400 22.95 5.12 8.33
CA ARG A 400 23.51 5.47 7.02
C ARG A 400 22.95 4.60 5.91
N LYS A 401 22.75 3.30 6.14
CA LYS A 401 22.09 2.40 5.18
C LYS A 401 20.68 2.88 4.84
N ARG A 402 19.86 3.23 5.85
CA ARG A 402 18.50 3.74 5.63
C ARG A 402 18.51 5.07 4.84
N ALA A 403 19.37 6.01 5.22
CA ALA A 403 19.54 7.26 4.49
C ALA A 403 19.95 7.03 3.03
N ALA A 404 20.95 6.17 2.80
CA ALA A 404 21.42 5.83 1.47
C ALA A 404 20.37 5.11 0.63
N ALA A 405 19.57 4.23 1.23
CA ALA A 405 18.45 3.58 0.56
C ALA A 405 17.43 4.60 0.07
N LEU A 406 17.04 5.56 0.91
CA LEU A 406 16.06 6.60 0.57
C LEU A 406 16.59 7.61 -0.45
N GLN A 407 17.86 8.04 -0.33
CA GLN A 407 18.49 8.97 -1.26
C GLN A 407 18.84 8.31 -2.61
N GLY A 408 19.13 7.01 -2.61
CA GLY A 408 19.41 6.23 -3.83
C GLY A 408 18.16 5.77 -4.57
N LEU A 409 17.02 5.64 -3.89
CA LEU A 409 15.78 5.11 -4.47
C LEU A 409 15.29 5.90 -5.70
N PRO A 410 15.27 7.25 -5.72
CA PRO A 410 14.95 8.04 -6.92
C PRO A 410 15.77 7.62 -8.15
N TRP A 411 17.09 7.55 -8.00
CA TRP A 411 18.00 7.16 -9.07
C TRP A 411 17.74 5.72 -9.55
N TYR A 412 17.48 4.80 -8.63
CA TYR A 412 17.10 3.43 -8.99
C TYR A 412 15.80 3.39 -9.80
N MET A 413 14.83 4.21 -9.41
CA MET A 413 13.56 4.38 -10.10
C MET A 413 13.67 5.26 -11.36
N LYS A 414 14.87 5.66 -11.80
CA LYS A 414 15.07 6.56 -12.97
C LYS A 414 14.26 7.86 -12.82
N GLU A 415 14.31 8.45 -11.64
CA GLU A 415 13.64 9.69 -11.25
C GLU A 415 14.68 10.74 -10.85
N ASN A 416 14.32 12.03 -10.90
CA ASN A 416 15.22 13.13 -10.59
C ASN A 416 14.89 13.74 -9.21
N PRO A 417 15.76 13.61 -8.20
CA PRO A 417 15.51 14.17 -6.88
C PRO A 417 15.88 15.65 -6.72
N SER A 418 16.48 16.33 -7.71
CA SER A 418 17.08 17.66 -7.52
C SER A 418 16.10 18.77 -7.13
N THR A 419 14.83 18.65 -7.52
CA THR A 419 13.76 19.59 -7.14
C THR A 419 13.18 19.30 -5.76
N PHE A 420 13.41 18.08 -5.24
CA PHE A 420 12.87 17.59 -3.98
C PHE A 420 13.89 17.63 -2.85
N MET A 421 15.13 17.16 -3.04
CA MET A 421 16.19 17.22 -2.02
C MET A 421 17.22 18.27 -2.43
N LYS A 422 17.24 19.40 -1.73
CA LYS A 422 18.26 20.44 -1.91
C LYS A 422 19.22 20.47 -0.73
N ARG A 423 20.51 20.58 -1.04
CA ARG A 423 21.58 20.78 -0.04
C ARG A 423 22.01 22.24 -0.05
N CYS A 424 22.32 22.78 1.12
CA CYS A 424 22.90 24.11 1.27
C CYS A 424 23.82 24.17 2.49
N GLU A 425 24.74 25.13 2.47
CA GLU A 425 25.55 25.49 3.63
C GLU A 425 24.77 26.44 4.57
N PRO A 426 25.12 26.51 5.88
CA PRO A 426 24.44 27.40 6.84
C PRO A 426 24.55 28.89 6.50
N THR A 427 25.49 29.27 5.64
CA THR A 427 25.76 30.64 5.19
C THR A 427 24.87 31.05 4.01
N GLU A 428 24.25 30.10 3.32
CA GLU A 428 23.37 30.36 2.19
C GLU A 428 21.98 30.82 2.66
N PRO A 429 21.37 31.84 2.02
CA PRO A 429 20.02 32.27 2.34
C PRO A 429 19.00 31.19 1.97
N GLU A 430 18.25 30.70 2.97
CA GLU A 430 17.27 29.63 2.81
C GLU A 430 16.22 29.98 1.73
N GLU A 431 15.82 31.24 1.62
CA GLU A 431 14.82 31.70 0.63
C GLU A 431 15.27 31.45 -0.82
N ASP A 432 16.56 31.68 -1.12
CA ASP A 432 17.10 31.48 -2.47
C ASP A 432 17.18 29.98 -2.79
N VAL A 433 17.57 29.17 -1.81
CA VAL A 433 17.64 27.70 -1.95
C VAL A 433 16.23 27.13 -2.12
N MET A 434 15.23 27.61 -1.36
CA MET A 434 13.86 27.11 -1.41
C MET A 434 13.06 27.57 -2.63
N LYS A 435 13.54 28.58 -3.36
CA LYS A 435 12.86 29.08 -4.55
C LYS A 435 12.54 27.96 -5.54
N GLY A 436 11.27 27.90 -5.97
CA GLY A 436 10.73 26.87 -6.86
C GLY A 436 10.44 25.53 -6.20
N MET A 437 10.67 25.35 -4.89
CA MET A 437 10.34 24.11 -4.18
C MET A 437 8.86 24.04 -3.84
N VAL A 438 8.13 23.18 -4.57
CA VAL A 438 6.71 22.91 -4.27
C VAL A 438 6.58 22.00 -3.05
N ILE A 439 7.34 20.91 -3.02
CA ILE A 439 7.42 19.94 -1.92
C ILE A 439 8.84 19.38 -1.90
N GLY A 440 9.54 19.46 -0.77
CA GLY A 440 10.90 18.96 -0.68
C GLY A 440 11.51 18.95 0.73
N LEU A 441 12.75 18.48 0.78
CA LEU A 441 13.63 18.46 1.93
C LEU A 441 14.76 19.45 1.71
N LEU A 442 14.98 20.31 2.69
CA LEU A 442 16.17 21.14 2.79
C LEU A 442 17.17 20.44 3.73
N LEU A 443 18.35 20.15 3.22
CA LEU A 443 19.40 19.37 3.89
C LEU A 443 20.62 20.26 4.14
N VAL A 444 20.77 20.77 5.36
CA VAL A 444 21.87 21.68 5.70
C VAL A 444 23.12 20.88 6.06
N VAL A 445 24.23 21.12 5.38
CA VAL A 445 25.51 20.39 5.52
C VAL A 445 26.66 21.37 5.75
N GLU A 446 27.81 20.93 6.29
CA GLU A 446 28.97 21.83 6.48
C GLU A 446 29.59 22.27 5.15
N ASP A 447 29.75 21.33 4.23
CA ASP A 447 30.22 21.56 2.86
C ASP A 447 29.34 20.77 1.90
N VAL A 448 28.77 21.45 0.90
CA VAL A 448 27.91 20.81 -0.12
C VAL A 448 28.63 19.75 -0.96
N LYS A 449 29.97 19.75 -0.95
CA LYS A 449 30.82 18.75 -1.59
C LYS A 449 30.99 17.48 -0.76
N GLU A 450 30.47 17.44 0.47
CA GLU A 450 30.50 16.22 1.28
C GLU A 450 29.82 15.05 0.57
N PRO A 451 30.41 13.83 0.65
CA PRO A 451 29.83 12.64 0.06
C PRO A 451 28.53 12.25 0.76
N LEU A 452 27.62 11.65 0.00
CA LEU A 452 26.33 11.19 0.52
C LEU A 452 26.46 9.80 1.17
N PRO A 453 25.66 9.48 2.21
CA PRO A 453 24.86 10.41 3.00
C PRO A 453 25.78 11.35 3.81
N ALA A 454 25.58 12.65 3.70
CA ALA A 454 26.37 13.63 4.46
C ALA A 454 25.95 13.64 5.94
N SER A 455 26.73 14.31 6.79
CA SER A 455 26.29 14.64 8.15
C SER A 455 25.49 15.92 8.11
N TYR A 456 24.17 15.84 8.35
CA TYR A 456 23.29 17.01 8.27
C TYR A 456 23.25 17.74 9.62
N LYS A 457 23.45 19.06 9.59
CA LYS A 457 23.23 19.92 10.77
C LYS A 457 21.75 20.13 11.04
N GLU A 458 20.97 20.22 9.96
CA GLU A 458 19.56 20.51 10.01
C GLU A 458 18.85 19.83 8.84
N ILE A 459 17.65 19.33 9.09
CA ILE A 459 16.78 18.76 8.06
C ILE A 459 15.40 19.36 8.25
N ALA A 460 14.93 20.06 7.21
CA ALA A 460 13.63 20.73 7.22
C ALA A 460 12.74 20.25 6.06
N ILE A 461 11.43 20.26 6.29
CA ILE A 461 10.44 20.01 5.25
C ILE A 461 9.96 21.35 4.70
N VAL A 462 10.01 21.49 3.38
CA VAL A 462 9.56 22.65 2.62
C VAL A 462 8.32 22.29 1.82
N ILE A 463 7.26 23.07 1.96
CA ILE A 463 6.04 22.96 1.15
C ILE A 463 5.62 24.38 0.74
N GLU A 464 5.32 24.59 -0.54
CA GLU A 464 4.99 25.90 -1.11
C GLU A 464 6.05 26.97 -0.78
N GLU A 465 7.33 26.64 -0.99
CA GLU A 465 8.49 27.50 -0.71
C GLU A 465 8.60 27.97 0.75
N LYS A 466 7.92 27.30 1.68
CA LYS A 466 7.94 27.61 3.11
C LYS A 466 8.36 26.41 3.94
N ILE A 467 9.20 26.67 4.94
CA ILE A 467 9.56 25.65 5.93
C ILE A 467 8.37 25.42 6.84
N VAL A 468 7.86 24.19 6.83
CA VAL A 468 6.72 23.77 7.65
C VAL A 468 7.13 22.92 8.85
N MET A 469 8.32 22.30 8.80
CA MET A 469 8.93 21.56 9.91
C MET A 469 10.44 21.69 9.89
N ARG A 470 11.05 21.74 11.07
CA ARG A 470 12.51 21.78 11.32
C ARG A 470 12.90 20.72 12.34
N HIS A 471 14.20 20.51 12.52
CA HIS A 471 14.84 19.68 13.53
C HIS A 471 14.47 18.20 13.43
N LEU A 472 14.35 17.68 12.21
CA LEU A 472 13.90 16.30 11.95
C LEU A 472 14.97 15.24 12.26
N GLY A 473 16.20 15.63 12.54
CA GLY A 473 17.29 14.76 12.99
C GLY A 473 17.92 13.91 11.87
N ASP A 474 17.14 13.11 11.15
CA ASP A 474 17.64 12.26 10.08
C ASP A 474 16.73 12.13 8.85
N VAL A 475 17.32 11.67 7.74
CA VAL A 475 16.64 11.51 6.45
C VAL A 475 15.43 10.57 6.55
N PRO A 476 15.52 9.37 7.15
CA PRO A 476 14.35 8.52 7.37
C PRO A 476 13.18 9.22 8.08
N ASN A 477 13.44 9.91 9.19
CA ASN A 477 12.40 10.64 9.93
C ASN A 477 11.79 11.76 9.07
N ALA A 478 12.60 12.46 8.27
CA ALA A 478 12.11 13.47 7.34
C ALA A 478 11.18 12.89 6.25
N PHE A 479 11.50 11.70 5.70
CA PHE A 479 10.63 11.01 4.76
C PHE A 479 9.31 10.55 5.41
N VAL A 480 9.34 10.06 6.66
CA VAL A 480 8.13 9.66 7.40
C VAL A 480 7.21 10.86 7.63
N ASN A 481 7.75 11.97 8.13
CA ASN A 481 6.96 13.18 8.35
C ASN A 481 6.45 13.78 7.04
N MET A 482 7.24 13.76 5.98
CA MET A 482 6.81 14.14 4.63
C MET A 482 5.64 13.27 4.15
N MET A 483 5.72 11.95 4.28
CA MET A 483 4.60 11.04 3.96
C MET A 483 3.35 11.39 4.76
N GLY A 484 3.50 11.65 6.05
CA GLY A 484 2.41 12.07 6.93
C GLY A 484 1.72 13.34 6.42
N LEU A 485 2.48 14.41 6.20
CA LEU A 485 1.97 15.69 5.71
C LEU A 485 1.28 15.55 4.34
N LEU A 486 1.85 14.77 3.41
CA LEU A 486 1.26 14.54 2.10
C LEU A 486 -0.13 13.91 2.18
N TYR A 487 -0.35 13.00 3.13
CA TYR A 487 -1.66 12.38 3.38
C TYR A 487 -2.60 13.35 4.09
N MET A 488 -2.15 13.94 5.20
CA MET A 488 -2.95 14.79 6.07
C MET A 488 -3.44 16.03 5.34
N LEU A 489 -2.59 16.65 4.51
CA LEU A 489 -2.91 17.85 3.73
C LEU A 489 -3.50 17.54 2.35
N ASN A 490 -3.80 16.27 2.05
CA ASN A 490 -4.37 15.85 0.75
C ASN A 490 -3.51 16.22 -0.48
N LEU A 491 -2.19 16.28 -0.32
CA LEU A 491 -1.27 16.75 -1.37
C LEU A 491 -0.90 15.63 -2.34
N SER A 492 -0.73 15.98 -3.61
CA SER A 492 -0.21 15.05 -4.62
C SER A 492 1.27 14.75 -4.37
N TYR A 493 1.73 13.56 -4.78
CA TYR A 493 3.16 13.24 -4.71
C TYR A 493 3.92 14.12 -5.71
N PRO A 494 5.17 14.50 -5.40
CA PRO A 494 6.03 15.20 -6.35
C PRO A 494 6.07 14.42 -7.67
N LYS A 495 5.77 15.08 -8.79
CA LYS A 495 5.63 14.42 -10.10
C LYS A 495 6.92 13.70 -10.51
N ASP A 496 8.05 14.31 -10.17
CA ASP A 496 9.39 13.82 -10.50
C ASP A 496 9.80 12.61 -9.66
N LEU A 497 9.08 12.32 -8.56
CA LEU A 497 9.35 11.22 -7.62
C LEU A 497 8.15 10.28 -7.41
N LYS A 498 7.20 10.25 -8.37
CA LYS A 498 5.92 9.52 -8.20
C LYS A 498 6.11 8.04 -7.86
N TYR A 499 7.12 7.38 -8.44
CA TYR A 499 7.41 5.97 -8.20
C TYR A 499 8.16 5.76 -6.89
N THR A 500 9.07 6.66 -6.51
CA THR A 500 9.73 6.66 -5.20
C THR A 500 8.70 6.72 -4.07
N PHE A 501 7.77 7.68 -4.13
CA PHE A 501 6.70 7.79 -3.14
C PHE A 501 5.72 6.62 -3.18
N GLU A 502 5.48 6.01 -4.36
CA GLU A 502 4.70 4.79 -4.46
C GLU A 502 5.42 3.58 -3.81
N VAL A 503 6.73 3.44 -3.97
CA VAL A 503 7.53 2.42 -3.26
C VAL A 503 7.41 2.60 -1.75
N ILE A 504 7.59 3.82 -1.25
CA ILE A 504 7.47 4.12 0.17
C ILE A 504 6.07 3.74 0.68
N GLN A 505 5.02 4.19 0.00
CA GLN A 505 3.65 3.87 0.37
C GLN A 505 3.37 2.36 0.36
N ARG A 506 3.66 1.68 -0.76
CA ARG A 506 3.17 0.32 -1.03
C ARG A 506 4.05 -0.76 -0.41
N LEU A 507 5.38 -0.53 -0.41
CA LEU A 507 6.35 -1.53 0.04
C LEU A 507 6.83 -1.26 1.47
N PHE A 508 7.12 -0.01 1.83
CA PHE A 508 7.61 0.28 3.19
C PHE A 508 6.46 0.44 4.19
N MET A 509 5.38 1.13 3.82
CA MET A 509 4.25 1.34 4.74
C MET A 509 3.14 0.27 4.60
N GLY A 510 3.19 -0.56 3.55
CA GLY A 510 2.20 -1.60 3.27
C GLY A 510 0.81 -1.09 2.82
N ILE A 511 0.67 0.20 2.52
CA ILE A 511 -0.61 0.83 2.21
C ILE A 511 -1.01 0.55 0.77
N GLY A 512 -2.03 -0.28 0.58
CA GLY A 512 -2.50 -0.65 -0.77
C GLY A 512 -1.53 -1.59 -1.50
N SER A 513 -0.76 -2.42 -0.79
CA SER A 513 0.25 -3.30 -1.38
C SER A 513 -0.24 -4.28 -2.45
N GLU A 514 -1.57 -4.43 -2.60
CA GLU A 514 -2.27 -5.22 -3.62
C GLU A 514 -2.20 -4.64 -5.04
N VAL A 515 -2.03 -3.32 -5.19
CA VAL A 515 -2.02 -2.64 -6.49
C VAL A 515 -0.75 -1.81 -6.61
N CYS A 516 0.15 -2.17 -7.51
CA CYS A 516 1.34 -1.38 -7.82
C CYS A 516 1.38 -1.05 -9.32
N THR A 517 1.96 0.08 -9.68
CA THR A 517 2.36 0.33 -11.07
C THR A 517 3.33 -0.75 -11.54
N PRO A 518 3.39 -1.06 -12.85
CA PRO A 518 4.28 -2.10 -13.38
C PRO A 518 5.73 -1.93 -12.92
N LYS A 519 6.19 -0.67 -12.82
CA LYS A 519 7.54 -0.32 -12.38
C LYS A 519 7.80 -0.68 -10.92
N VAL A 520 6.88 -0.32 -10.01
CA VAL A 520 6.99 -0.67 -8.59
C VAL A 520 6.79 -2.16 -8.36
N HIS A 521 5.92 -2.80 -9.14
CA HIS A 521 5.72 -4.25 -9.09
C HIS A 521 6.99 -5.01 -9.51
N SER A 522 7.71 -4.53 -10.53
CA SER A 522 8.99 -5.10 -10.94
C SER A 522 10.03 -5.05 -9.80
N LEU A 523 10.14 -3.90 -9.10
CA LEU A 523 11.00 -3.79 -7.92
C LEU A 523 10.54 -4.74 -6.80
N LYS A 524 9.24 -4.79 -6.50
CA LYS A 524 8.66 -5.70 -5.49
C LYS A 524 9.09 -7.15 -5.76
N ASN A 525 8.99 -7.61 -7.01
CA ASN A 525 9.43 -8.95 -7.40
C ASN A 525 10.93 -9.18 -7.17
N LYS A 526 11.78 -8.21 -7.53
CA LYS A 526 13.24 -8.30 -7.30
C LYS A 526 13.60 -8.33 -5.81
N LEU A 527 12.81 -7.67 -4.96
CA LEU A 527 12.98 -7.73 -3.52
C LEU A 527 12.50 -9.07 -2.91
N LEU A 528 11.61 -9.80 -3.59
CA LEU A 528 11.12 -11.10 -3.14
C LEU A 528 12.00 -12.27 -3.62
N VAL A 529 12.46 -12.25 -4.87
CA VAL A 529 13.31 -13.30 -5.44
C VAL A 529 14.74 -13.14 -4.93
N GLY A 530 15.34 -14.22 -4.39
CA GLY A 530 16.76 -14.23 -4.02
C GLY A 530 17.61 -13.90 -5.25
N VAL A 531 18.50 -12.90 -5.15
CA VAL A 531 19.36 -12.51 -6.26
C VAL A 531 20.37 -13.63 -6.51
N THR A 532 20.03 -14.58 -7.36
CA THR A 532 21.04 -15.45 -7.97
C THR A 532 21.77 -14.61 -8.99
N ALA A 533 23.05 -14.34 -8.74
CA ALA A 533 23.94 -13.76 -9.72
C ALA A 533 23.96 -14.66 -10.97
N SER A 534 23.18 -14.31 -12.00
CA SER A 534 23.44 -14.83 -13.34
C SER A 534 24.58 -14.00 -13.91
N THR A 535 25.78 -14.56 -13.83
CA THR A 535 26.93 -14.13 -14.63
C THR A 535 26.49 -13.99 -16.09
N ASN A 536 26.61 -12.79 -16.63
CA ASN A 536 26.55 -12.54 -18.06
C ASN A 536 27.74 -13.25 -18.72
N SER A 537 27.54 -14.47 -19.18
CA SER A 537 28.37 -15.09 -20.21
C SER A 537 27.48 -15.28 -21.44
N ASN A 538 27.53 -14.30 -22.35
CA ASN A 538 27.33 -14.48 -23.79
C ASN A 538 27.38 -13.10 -24.47
N ASN A 539 28.58 -12.69 -24.88
CA ASN A 539 28.77 -11.75 -25.99
C ASN A 539 30.19 -11.87 -26.52
N THR A 540 30.45 -12.97 -27.23
CA THR A 540 31.52 -13.05 -28.22
C THR A 540 31.06 -14.04 -29.26
N TRP A 541 30.65 -13.56 -30.44
CA TRP A 541 30.96 -14.17 -31.74
C TRP A 541 30.64 -13.19 -32.87
N LEU A 542 31.50 -13.24 -33.88
CA LEU A 542 31.46 -12.60 -35.21
C LEU A 542 32.01 -11.17 -35.32
N LYS A 543 33.35 -11.07 -35.21
CA LYS A 543 34.11 -10.37 -36.24
C LYS A 543 34.97 -11.36 -37.01
N GLY A 544 34.78 -11.33 -38.33
CA GLY A 544 35.73 -11.58 -39.41
C GLY A 544 36.73 -12.72 -39.22
N GLY A 545 36.50 -13.80 -39.96
CA GLY A 545 37.57 -14.74 -40.27
C GLY A 545 38.62 -14.07 -41.16
N GLU A 546 39.88 -14.24 -40.76
CA GLU A 546 40.98 -14.35 -41.70
C GLU A 546 41.76 -15.61 -41.37
N THR A 547 41.91 -16.41 -42.41
CA THR A 547 42.58 -17.69 -42.51
C THR A 547 44.07 -17.57 -42.26
N THR A 548 44.63 -18.34 -41.32
CA THR A 548 45.95 -18.94 -41.54
C THR A 548 46.10 -20.24 -40.76
N THR A 549 46.20 -21.32 -41.52
CA THR A 549 46.48 -22.68 -41.08
C THR A 549 47.98 -22.84 -40.82
N GLN A 550 48.32 -23.64 -39.80
CA GLN A 550 49.47 -24.56 -39.70
C GLN A 550 50.42 -24.36 -38.51
N ASN A 551 50.32 -25.33 -37.60
CA ASN A 551 51.40 -25.82 -36.76
C ASN A 551 52.61 -26.26 -37.60
N ARG A 552 53.82 -25.84 -37.21
CA ARG A 552 54.90 -26.71 -36.68
C ARG A 552 56.23 -25.93 -36.66
N THR A 553 56.85 -25.93 -35.47
CA THR A 553 58.30 -25.85 -35.17
C THR A 553 59.20 -26.52 -36.22
N PRO A 554 60.53 -26.22 -36.34
CA PRO A 554 61.45 -25.95 -35.23
C PRO A 554 62.65 -24.99 -35.51
N GLN A 555 63.43 -24.75 -34.44
CA GLN A 555 64.89 -24.56 -34.38
C GLN A 555 65.64 -23.54 -35.26
N GLU A 556 66.46 -22.78 -34.52
CA GLU A 556 67.85 -22.41 -34.83
C GLU A 556 68.18 -21.15 -35.66
N LEU A 557 68.89 -20.26 -34.95
CA LEU A 557 70.09 -19.51 -35.33
C LEU A 557 70.05 -18.55 -36.52
N LYS A 558 70.17 -17.27 -36.13
CA LYS A 558 70.59 -16.08 -36.88
C LYS A 558 71.70 -16.36 -37.92
N VAL A 559 71.47 -15.89 -39.14
CA VAL A 559 72.38 -15.04 -39.93
C VAL A 559 71.56 -13.93 -40.56
#